data_AF-A0A950M011-F1
#
_entry.id   AF-A0A950M011-F1
#
_cell.length_a   1.000
_cell.length_b   1.000
_cell.length_c   1.000
_cell.angle_alpha   90.00
_cell.angle_beta   90.00
_cell.angle_gamma   90.00
#
_symmetry.space_group_name_H-M   'P 1'
#
loop_
_entity.id
_entity.type
_entity.pdbx_description
1 polymer ?
#
loop_
_entity_poly.entity_id
_entity_poly.type
_entity_poly.pdbx_seq_one_letter_code
_entity_poly.pdbx_strand_id
1 'polypeptide(L)'
;MNSLRTSIRNTRLVFCALTAGALLATASAATAPPPADSDSFTPGWHADAIRVANLGPAPGVPGRDRYVLAGMPHGDFVLVQRVGDKAKLLDTAVITVHSSIENHYVFLEAGLGKVFALPVKDVPAAKNLGVESSR
;
A
#
# COMPACT_ATOMS: atom_id res chain seq x y z
N MET A 1 61.20 36.90 21.76
CA MET A 1 59.85 37.13 21.19
C MET A 1 58.91 36.11 21.79
N ASN A 2 57.83 36.40 22.51
CA ASN A 2 57.54 37.35 23.59
C ASN A 2 56.39 36.67 24.34
N SER A 3 56.43 36.72 25.67
CA SER A 3 55.40 36.25 26.60
C SER A 3 54.02 36.88 26.32
N LEU A 4 52.93 36.23 26.73
CA LEU A 4 52.04 36.72 27.80
C LEU A 4 50.80 35.82 27.98
N ARG A 5 50.50 35.63 29.27
CA ARG A 5 49.32 34.98 29.85
C ARG A 5 48.03 35.76 29.54
N THR A 6 46.91 35.09 29.83
CA THR A 6 45.75 35.61 30.59
C THR A 6 44.42 35.65 29.84
N SER A 7 43.52 34.77 30.31
CA SER A 7 42.06 34.80 30.21
C SER A 7 41.47 36.11 30.78
N ILE A 8 40.41 36.67 30.16
CA ILE A 8 39.35 37.45 30.83
C ILE A 8 38.12 37.63 29.92
N ARG A 9 36.98 37.18 30.47
CA ARG A 9 35.57 37.65 30.40
C ARG A 9 34.79 37.72 29.08
N ASN A 10 33.67 36.99 29.11
CA ASN A 10 32.28 37.41 28.81
C ASN A 10 32.10 38.52 27.77
N THR A 11 31.27 38.26 26.75
CA THR A 11 29.92 38.83 26.65
C THR A 11 29.11 38.07 25.59
N ARG A 12 27.92 37.66 26.00
CA ARG A 12 26.85 37.11 25.15
C ARG A 12 26.68 37.97 23.90
N LEU A 13 26.47 37.35 22.74
CA LEU A 13 25.38 37.73 21.84
C LEU A 13 25.17 36.63 20.80
N VAL A 14 23.99 36.02 20.94
CA VAL A 14 23.26 35.22 19.97
C VAL A 14 23.30 35.89 18.60
N PHE A 15 23.56 35.14 17.52
CA PHE A 15 22.77 35.23 16.29
C PHE A 15 23.03 34.02 15.38
N CYS A 16 21.92 33.39 14.99
CA CYS A 16 21.81 32.23 14.12
C CYS A 16 22.50 32.41 12.76
N ALA A 17 23.14 31.36 12.26
CA ALA A 17 23.18 31.08 10.84
C ALA A 17 23.31 29.57 10.63
N LEU A 18 22.18 28.97 10.24
CA LEU A 18 22.14 27.69 9.54
C LEU A 18 23.10 27.72 8.35
N THR A 19 23.88 26.66 8.15
CA THR A 19 23.99 26.03 6.82
C THR A 19 24.80 24.74 6.84
N ALA A 20 24.20 23.75 6.19
CA ALA A 20 24.85 22.79 5.30
C ALA A 20 25.72 21.67 5.91
N GLY A 21 25.25 20.45 5.68
CA GLY A 21 26.13 19.42 5.14
C GLY A 21 25.93 18.03 5.70
N ALA A 22 25.39 17.15 4.85
CA ALA A 22 25.42 15.69 4.95
C ALA A 22 24.37 15.09 5.91
N LEU A 23 23.59 14.07 5.55
CA LEU A 23 23.79 13.03 4.54
C LEU A 23 22.54 12.84 3.67
N LEU A 24 22.80 12.68 2.38
CA LEU A 24 21.93 12.02 1.41
C LEU A 24 21.58 10.61 1.90
N ALA A 25 20.32 10.41 2.24
CA ALA A 25 19.62 9.16 1.99
C ALA A 25 18.19 9.54 1.62
N THR A 26 18.02 10.01 0.39
CA THR A 26 16.70 10.04 -0.25
C THR A 26 16.27 8.58 -0.42
N ALA A 27 15.71 8.01 0.65
CA ALA A 27 14.79 6.92 0.52
C ALA A 27 13.62 7.48 -0.30
N SER A 28 13.68 7.31 -1.62
CA SER A 28 12.50 7.35 -2.47
C SER A 28 11.66 6.12 -2.13
N ALA A 29 11.17 6.03 -0.89
CA ALA A 29 9.93 5.38 -0.64
C ALA A 29 8.92 6.30 -1.33
N ALA A 30 8.50 5.94 -2.54
CA ALA A 30 7.15 6.24 -2.94
C ALA A 30 6.31 5.88 -1.72
N THR A 31 5.76 6.89 -1.03
CA THR A 31 4.87 6.62 0.09
C THR A 31 3.69 5.93 -0.58
N ALA A 32 3.72 4.59 -0.57
CA ALA A 32 2.57 3.81 -0.99
C ALA A 32 1.43 4.42 -0.18
N PRO A 33 0.34 4.87 -0.84
CA PRO A 33 -0.77 5.48 -0.13
C PRO A 33 -1.11 4.58 1.05
N PRO A 34 -1.34 5.15 2.25
CA PRO A 34 -1.64 4.33 3.42
C PRO A 34 -2.73 3.35 3.01
N PRO A 35 -2.56 2.06 3.34
CA PRO A 35 -3.44 1.02 2.83
C PRO A 35 -4.86 1.44 3.15
N ALA A 36 -5.68 1.61 2.11
CA ALA A 36 -7.02 2.14 2.30
C ALA A 36 -7.78 1.16 3.18
N ASP A 37 -8.05 1.58 4.41
CA ASP A 37 -8.82 0.80 5.36
C ASP A 37 -10.31 0.96 5.05
N SER A 38 -11.11 0.02 5.54
CA SER A 38 -12.56 -0.03 5.31
C SER A 38 -13.32 1.24 5.75
N ASP A 39 -12.70 2.09 6.57
CA ASP A 39 -13.21 3.42 6.93
C ASP A 39 -13.33 4.37 5.71
N SER A 40 -12.55 4.12 4.65
CA SER A 40 -12.57 4.89 3.40
C SER A 40 -13.43 4.23 2.30
N PHE A 41 -14.09 3.11 2.60
CA PHE A 41 -14.91 2.38 1.64
C PHE A 41 -16.35 2.88 1.66
N THR A 42 -17.09 2.63 0.58
CA THR A 42 -18.50 3.02 0.48
C THR A 42 -19.34 2.30 1.54
N PRO A 43 -20.28 2.98 2.23
CA PRO A 43 -21.18 2.31 3.18
C PRO A 43 -21.92 1.14 2.53
N GLY A 44 -21.90 -0.03 3.18
CA GLY A 44 -22.53 -1.24 2.64
C GLY A 44 -21.63 -2.11 1.75
N TRP A 45 -20.35 -1.74 1.56
CA TRP A 45 -19.38 -2.49 0.74
C TRP A 45 -19.32 -4.00 1.04
N HIS A 46 -19.61 -4.40 2.28
CA HIS A 46 -19.63 -5.81 2.68
C HIS A 46 -20.62 -6.66 1.88
N ALA A 47 -21.70 -6.08 1.36
CA ALA A 47 -22.70 -6.79 0.56
C ALA A 47 -22.18 -7.18 -0.82
N ASP A 48 -21.30 -6.36 -1.39
CA ASP A 48 -20.64 -6.58 -2.68
C ASP A 48 -19.30 -7.34 -2.56
N ALA A 49 -18.88 -7.70 -1.33
CA ALA A 49 -17.62 -8.40 -1.09
C ALA A 49 -17.69 -9.87 -1.53
N ILE A 50 -16.90 -10.23 -2.54
CA ILE A 50 -16.81 -11.59 -3.06
C ILE A 50 -15.65 -12.30 -2.38
N ARG A 51 -15.87 -13.50 -1.82
CA ARG A 51 -14.79 -14.27 -1.19
C ARG A 51 -13.82 -14.78 -2.26
N VAL A 52 -12.53 -14.57 -2.03
CA VAL A 52 -11.46 -15.14 -2.83
C VAL A 52 -10.91 -16.38 -2.13
N ALA A 53 -10.75 -17.49 -2.85
CA ALA A 53 -10.26 -18.73 -2.26
C ALA A 53 -8.73 -18.79 -2.34
N ASN A 54 -8.08 -19.04 -1.20
CA ASN A 54 -6.65 -19.36 -1.15
C ASN A 54 -6.46 -20.83 -1.55
N LEU A 55 -5.66 -21.09 -2.58
CA LEU A 55 -5.29 -22.41 -3.07
C LEU A 55 -3.95 -22.91 -2.49
N GLY A 56 -3.37 -22.16 -1.56
CA GLY A 56 -2.09 -22.44 -0.94
C GLY A 56 -0.90 -21.92 -1.73
N PRO A 57 0.31 -22.42 -1.43
CA PRO A 57 1.56 -21.92 -1.99
C PRO A 57 1.56 -21.95 -3.53
N ALA A 58 2.02 -20.85 -4.13
CA ALA A 58 2.14 -20.76 -5.58
C ALA A 58 3.35 -21.59 -6.07
N PRO A 59 3.16 -22.53 -7.00
CA PRO A 59 4.25 -23.32 -7.53
C PRO A 59 5.23 -22.40 -8.28
N GLY A 60 6.50 -22.42 -7.88
CA GLY A 60 7.56 -21.61 -8.51
C GLY A 60 7.61 -20.15 -8.08
N VAL A 61 6.76 -19.70 -7.15
CA VAL A 61 6.78 -18.31 -6.64
C VAL A 61 6.97 -18.33 -5.11
N PRO A 62 8.21 -18.30 -4.61
CA PRO A 62 8.47 -18.39 -3.17
C PRO A 62 7.86 -17.21 -2.42
N GLY A 63 7.29 -17.48 -1.24
CA GLY A 63 6.68 -16.46 -0.38
C GLY A 63 5.33 -15.91 -0.87
N ARG A 64 4.73 -16.52 -1.91
CA ARG A 64 3.43 -16.13 -2.44
C ARG A 64 2.44 -17.29 -2.37
N ASP A 65 1.21 -16.97 -1.99
CA ASP A 65 0.06 -17.87 -2.09
C ASP A 65 -0.72 -17.57 -3.36
N ARG A 66 -1.30 -18.62 -3.96
CA ARG A 66 -2.16 -18.51 -5.13
C ARG A 66 -3.60 -18.40 -4.68
N TYR A 67 -4.27 -17.36 -5.14
CA TYR A 67 -5.68 -17.10 -4.88
C TYR A 67 -6.48 -17.22 -6.17
N VAL A 68 -7.70 -17.74 -6.07
CA VAL A 68 -8.62 -17.86 -7.20
C VAL A 68 -9.89 -17.06 -6.98
N LEU A 69 -10.22 -16.28 -8.01
CA LEU A 69 -11.44 -15.50 -8.12
C LEU A 69 -12.32 -16.22 -9.14
N ALA A 70 -13.28 -17.00 -8.65
CA ALA A 70 -14.14 -17.87 -9.44
C ALA A 70 -15.57 -17.31 -9.49
N GLY A 71 -16.19 -17.33 -10.68
CA GLY A 71 -17.59 -16.92 -10.85
C GLY A 71 -17.84 -15.43 -10.59
N MET A 72 -16.85 -14.59 -10.88
CA MET A 72 -16.97 -13.14 -10.70
C MET A 72 -17.88 -12.52 -11.74
N PRO A 73 -18.74 -11.55 -11.39
CA PRO A 73 -19.47 -10.77 -12.38
C PRO A 73 -18.50 -9.94 -13.23
N HIS A 74 -18.93 -9.55 -14.43
CA HIS A 74 -18.16 -8.63 -15.28
C HIS A 74 -17.93 -7.29 -14.57
N GLY A 75 -16.69 -6.79 -14.60
CA GLY A 75 -16.33 -5.50 -14.03
C GLY A 75 -14.91 -5.43 -13.47
N ASP A 76 -14.63 -4.32 -12.79
CA ASP A 76 -13.33 -4.04 -12.18
C ASP A 76 -13.37 -4.29 -10.68
N PHE A 77 -12.40 -5.07 -10.20
CA PHE A 77 -12.29 -5.45 -8.80
C PHE A 77 -10.92 -5.15 -8.22
N VAL A 78 -10.88 -4.91 -6.92
CA VAL A 78 -9.66 -4.85 -6.13
C VAL A 78 -9.72 -5.86 -5.00
N LEU A 79 -8.55 -6.26 -4.53
CA LEU A 79 -8.44 -7.22 -3.44
C LEU A 79 -8.26 -6.50 -2.11
N VAL A 80 -9.00 -6.95 -1.12
CA VAL A 80 -8.87 -6.48 0.25
C VAL A 80 -8.65 -7.66 1.19
N GLN A 81 -7.81 -7.46 2.18
CA GLN A 81 -7.63 -8.39 3.28
C GLN A 81 -8.48 -7.96 4.46
N ARG A 82 -9.27 -8.87 5.01
CA ARG A 82 -9.98 -8.62 6.27
C ARG A 82 -9.02 -8.81 7.45
N VAL A 83 -8.90 -7.77 8.26
CA VAL A 83 -8.06 -7.72 9.47
C VAL A 83 -8.99 -7.39 10.65
N GLY A 84 -9.47 -8.44 11.33
CA GLY A 84 -10.51 -8.32 12.36
C GLY A 84 -11.83 -7.81 11.78
N ASP A 85 -12.31 -6.70 12.32
CA ASP A 85 -13.54 -6.03 11.88
C ASP A 85 -13.32 -5.09 10.68
N LYS A 86 -12.07 -4.80 10.34
CA LYS A 86 -11.71 -3.92 9.23
C LYS A 86 -11.31 -4.71 7.98
N ALA A 87 -11.33 -4.04 6.84
CA ALA A 87 -10.66 -4.51 5.64
C ALA A 87 -9.58 -3.53 5.22
N LYS A 88 -8.51 -4.07 4.66
CA LYS A 88 -7.33 -3.36 4.21
C LYS A 88 -7.18 -3.59 2.71
N LEU A 89 -7.10 -2.53 1.91
CA LEU A 89 -6.79 -2.65 0.50
C LEU A 89 -5.39 -3.27 0.33
N LEU A 90 -5.33 -4.34 -0.46
CA LEU A 90 -4.07 -4.93 -0.86
C LEU A 90 -3.52 -4.11 -2.02
N ASP A 91 -2.20 -3.87 -1.99
CA ASP A 91 -1.47 -3.19 -3.07
C ASP A 91 -1.38 -4.13 -4.29
N THR A 92 -2.52 -4.28 -4.96
CA THR A 92 -2.71 -5.16 -6.11
C THR A 92 -3.34 -4.34 -7.22
N ALA A 93 -2.97 -4.65 -8.46
CA ALA A 93 -3.59 -4.05 -9.62
C ALA A 93 -5.10 -4.32 -9.64
N VAL A 94 -5.83 -3.44 -10.33
CA VAL A 94 -7.25 -3.66 -10.65
C VAL A 94 -7.38 -4.91 -11.51
N ILE A 95 -8.30 -5.78 -11.13
CA ILE A 95 -8.62 -7.02 -11.81
C ILE A 95 -9.87 -6.76 -12.64
N THR A 96 -9.69 -6.66 -13.95
CA THR A 96 -10.80 -6.51 -14.89
C THR A 96 -11.27 -7.89 -15.36
N VAL A 97 -12.46 -8.28 -14.91
CA VAL A 97 -13.13 -9.53 -15.29
C VAL A 97 -13.95 -9.26 -16.54
N HIS A 98 -13.51 -9.80 -17.69
CA HIS A 98 -14.18 -9.64 -18.97
C HIS A 98 -15.28 -10.70 -19.21
N SER A 99 -15.20 -11.84 -18.50
CA SER A 99 -16.14 -12.94 -18.63
C SER A 99 -16.32 -13.67 -17.29
N SER A 100 -17.57 -13.91 -16.88
CA SER A 100 -17.89 -14.53 -15.58
C SER A 100 -17.60 -16.02 -15.47
N ILE A 101 -17.13 -16.64 -16.56
CA ILE A 101 -16.88 -18.08 -16.65
C ILE A 101 -15.40 -18.42 -16.43
N GLU A 102 -14.52 -17.42 -16.42
CA GLU A 102 -13.09 -17.62 -16.26
C GLU A 102 -12.65 -17.51 -14.79
N ASN A 103 -11.75 -18.42 -14.40
CA ASN A 103 -11.06 -18.31 -13.12
C ASN A 103 -9.89 -17.34 -13.27
N HIS A 104 -9.92 -16.26 -12.51
CA HIS A 104 -8.77 -15.37 -12.39
C HIS A 104 -7.88 -15.84 -11.25
N TYR A 105 -6.58 -15.92 -11.49
CA TYR A 105 -5.59 -16.28 -10.48
C TYR A 105 -4.75 -15.07 -10.13
N VAL A 106 -4.54 -14.84 -8.84
CA VAL A 106 -3.69 -13.77 -8.32
C VAL A 106 -2.72 -14.33 -7.29
N PHE A 107 -1.53 -13.76 -7.27
CA PHE A 107 -0.44 -14.21 -6.41
C PHE A 107 -0.16 -13.14 -5.36
N LEU A 108 -0.53 -13.43 -4.12
CA LEU A 108 -0.44 -12.48 -3.01
C LEU A 108 0.59 -12.98 -1.99
N GLU A 109 1.05 -12.11 -1.09
CA GLU A 109 1.94 -12.55 -0.01
C GLU A 109 1.34 -13.73 0.75
N ALA A 110 2.21 -14.67 1.11
CA ALA A 110 1.80 -15.82 1.90
C ALA A 110 1.33 -15.38 3.30
N GLY A 111 0.37 -16.10 3.86
CA GLY A 111 -0.14 -15.83 5.20
C GLY A 111 -1.15 -14.68 5.28
N LEU A 112 -1.60 -14.15 4.14
CA LEU A 112 -2.80 -13.32 4.12
C LEU A 112 -4.00 -14.20 4.52
N GLY A 113 -4.72 -13.76 5.55
CA GLY A 113 -5.90 -14.46 6.06
C GLY A 113 -7.09 -14.45 5.09
N LYS A 114 -8.20 -13.83 5.49
CA LYS A 114 -9.40 -13.78 4.65
C LYS A 114 -9.28 -12.66 3.61
N VAL A 115 -9.15 -13.03 2.34
CA VAL A 115 -9.10 -12.11 1.20
C VAL A 115 -10.47 -12.06 0.51
N PHE A 116 -10.87 -10.85 0.13
CA PHE A 116 -12.10 -10.57 -0.60
C PHE A 116 -11.80 -9.71 -1.81
N ALA A 117 -12.59 -9.88 -2.86
CA ALA A 117 -12.63 -8.98 -3.99
C ALA A 117 -13.79 -8.01 -3.80
N LEU A 118 -13.53 -6.72 -3.99
CA LEU A 118 -14.52 -5.65 -3.96
C LEU A 118 -14.52 -4.95 -5.30
N PRO A 119 -15.69 -4.59 -5.84
CA PRO A 119 -15.74 -3.82 -7.06
C PRO A 119 -15.17 -2.42 -6.79
N VAL A 120 -14.47 -1.86 -7.78
CA VAL A 120 -13.77 -0.56 -7.65
C VAL A 120 -14.71 0.58 -7.22
N LYS A 121 -16.02 0.49 -7.57
CA LYS A 121 -17.06 1.44 -7.13
C LYS A 121 -17.15 1.59 -5.60
N ASP A 122 -16.83 0.54 -4.85
CA ASP A 122 -16.94 0.50 -3.39
C ASP A 122 -15.64 0.88 -2.68
N VAL A 123 -14.55 1.03 -3.44
CA VAL A 123 -13.23 1.42 -2.95
C VAL A 123 -12.76 2.67 -3.71
N PRO A 124 -13.14 3.88 -3.27
CA PRO A 124 -12.78 5.14 -3.94
C PRO A 124 -11.27 5.30 -4.15
N ALA A 125 -10.47 4.80 -3.19
CA ALA A 125 -9.01 4.80 -3.27
C ALA A 125 -8.46 3.98 -4.47
N ALA A 126 -9.18 2.93 -4.90
CA ALA A 126 -8.79 2.07 -6.00
C ALA A 126 -8.97 2.74 -7.38
N LYS A 127 -9.75 3.82 -7.47
CA LYS A 127 -9.94 4.54 -8.74
C LYS A 127 -8.63 5.05 -9.34
N ASN A 128 -7.65 5.37 -8.49
CA ASN A 128 -6.33 5.84 -8.94
C ASN A 128 -5.39 4.69 -9.33
N LEU A 129 -5.64 3.45 -8.90
CA LEU A 129 -4.82 2.28 -9.25
C LEU A 129 -5.00 1.85 -10.72
N GLY A 130 -6.10 2.27 -11.37
CA GLY A 130 -6.37 2.00 -12.79
C GLY A 130 -5.79 3.04 -13.76
N VAL A 131 -5.12 4.09 -13.28
CA VAL A 131 -4.68 5.23 -14.12
C VAL A 131 -3.24 5.08 -14.64
N GLU A 132 -2.49 4.05 -14.22
CA GLU A 132 -1.06 3.91 -14.57
C GLU A 132 -0.79 3.15 -15.88
N SER A 133 -1.81 2.79 -16.67
CA SER A 133 -1.64 2.05 -17.94
C SER A 133 -2.05 2.81 -19.21
N SER A 134 -1.87 4.15 -19.24
CA SER A 134 -1.98 4.92 -20.49
C SER A 134 -1.15 6.22 -20.43
N ARG A 135 0.15 6.10 -20.67
CA ARG A 135 0.98 7.18 -21.23
C ARG A 135 1.98 6.61 -22.22
#